data_AF-A0A2T4VV60-F1
#
_entry.id   AF-A0A2T4VV60-F1
#
_cell.length_a   1.000
_cell.length_b   1.000
_cell.length_c   1.000
_cell.angle_alpha   90.00
_cell.angle_beta   90.00
_cell.angle_gamma   90.00
#
_symmetry.space_group_name_H-M   'P 1'
#
loop_
_entity.id
_entity.type
_entity.pdbx_description
1 polymer ?
#
loop_
_entity_poly.entity_id
_entity_poly.type
_entity_poly.pdbx_seq_one_letter_code
_entity_poly.pdbx_strand_id
1 'polypeptide(L)'
;MSRSLLSALAAVSLLAVPVSARADDDAKKADKPNKCTISVKKGDLVAQGKDLIVEGDNAAHDAVAIDGDVVVRAGTTVHDVVALRGKVTIESGARVSGDVTALGGDVRIRKDATIEGDVSALGGRVKTDDGASIAGKKNQLSINFNGEELVRSVVGHLISGTGTTHCELRFSED
;
A
#
# COMPACT_ATOMS: atom_id res chain seq x y z
N MET A 1 -40.06 46.41 -66.59
CA MET A 1 -39.18 46.68 -67.75
C MET A 1 -37.81 47.00 -67.15
N SER A 2 -36.69 46.31 -67.33
CA SER A 2 -36.06 45.49 -68.39
C SER A 2 -34.92 44.67 -67.71
N ARG A 3 -34.73 43.36 -67.97
CA ARG A 3 -33.66 42.73 -68.83
C ARG A 3 -32.25 43.29 -68.52
N SER A 4 -31.13 42.56 -68.34
CA SER A 4 -30.74 41.18 -68.60
C SER A 4 -29.20 41.03 -68.38
N LEU A 5 -28.72 39.79 -68.23
CA LEU A 5 -27.44 39.21 -68.76
C LEU A 5 -26.06 39.43 -68.08
N LEU A 6 -25.53 38.30 -67.56
CA LEU A 6 -24.23 37.62 -67.80
C LEU A 6 -22.87 38.37 -67.84
N SER A 7 -21.91 37.90 -67.03
CA SER A 7 -20.56 37.39 -67.41
C SER A 7 -19.75 37.06 -66.13
N ALA A 8 -19.54 35.79 -65.76
CA ALA A 8 -18.38 34.96 -66.11
C ALA A 8 -17.02 35.66 -65.96
N LEU A 9 -16.27 35.38 -64.88
CA LEU A 9 -14.80 35.34 -64.90
C LEU A 9 -14.26 34.44 -63.77
N ALA A 10 -13.26 33.63 -64.14
CA ALA A 10 -12.76 32.46 -63.44
C ALA A 10 -12.02 32.75 -62.12
N ALA A 11 -12.23 31.86 -61.14
CA ALA A 11 -11.43 31.76 -59.92
C ALA A 11 -10.15 30.97 -60.21
N VAL A 12 -8.99 31.61 -60.07
CA VAL A 12 -7.67 30.97 -60.11
C VAL A 12 -6.88 31.34 -58.86
N SER A 13 -6.58 30.29 -58.10
CA SER A 13 -5.61 30.09 -57.02
C SER A 13 -4.75 31.26 -56.52
N LEU A 14 -4.85 31.55 -55.21
CA LEU A 14 -3.69 31.88 -54.38
C LEU A 14 -3.48 30.77 -53.33
N LEU A 15 -2.34 30.11 -53.45
CA LEU A 15 -1.73 29.29 -52.41
C LEU A 15 -1.38 30.19 -51.21
N ALA A 16 -2.22 30.18 -50.18
CA ALA A 16 -1.82 30.59 -48.84
C ALA A 16 -1.52 29.32 -48.04
N VAL A 17 -0.24 29.02 -47.86
CA VAL A 17 0.22 27.98 -46.93
C VAL A 17 0.07 28.54 -45.51
N PRO A 18 -0.77 27.98 -44.63
CA PRO A 18 -0.68 28.33 -43.23
C PRO A 18 0.54 27.61 -42.64
N VAL A 19 1.59 28.39 -42.38
CA VAL A 19 2.62 28.05 -41.41
C VAL A 19 1.96 28.06 -40.02
N SER A 20 1.48 26.90 -39.60
CA SER A 20 0.99 26.56 -38.24
C SER A 20 0.85 25.03 -38.25
N ALA A 21 1.38 24.22 -37.36
CA ALA A 21 1.98 24.44 -36.06
C ALA A 21 3.12 23.42 -35.90
N ARG A 22 4.13 23.79 -35.11
CA ARG A 22 5.16 22.85 -34.67
C ARG A 22 4.50 21.76 -33.81
N ALA A 23 5.08 20.57 -33.94
CA ALA A 23 4.86 19.44 -33.07
C ALA A 23 4.91 19.86 -31.61
N ASP A 24 3.85 19.55 -30.89
CA ASP A 24 3.88 19.11 -29.51
C ASP A 24 2.76 18.07 -29.41
N ASP A 25 3.08 16.85 -29.86
CA ASP A 25 2.35 15.64 -29.48
C ASP A 25 2.61 15.38 -27.97
N ASP A 26 2.17 16.30 -27.13
CA ASP A 26 1.92 16.00 -25.72
C ASP A 26 0.65 15.19 -25.67
N ALA A 27 0.79 13.91 -26.02
CA ALA A 27 -0.12 12.87 -25.63
C ALA A 27 -0.34 13.01 -24.12
N LYS A 28 -1.44 13.67 -23.73
CA LYS A 28 -2.06 13.50 -22.42
C LYS A 28 -2.38 12.01 -22.30
N LYS A 29 -1.41 11.25 -21.83
CA LYS A 29 -1.58 9.88 -21.36
C LYS A 29 -2.50 10.01 -20.15
N ALA A 30 -3.79 9.86 -20.38
CA ALA A 30 -4.78 9.74 -19.34
C ALA A 30 -4.30 8.63 -18.40
N ASP A 31 -3.92 9.03 -17.20
CA ASP A 31 -3.49 8.14 -16.13
C ASP A 31 -4.72 7.34 -15.71
N LYS A 32 -4.95 6.20 -16.37
CA LYS A 32 -6.05 5.30 -15.99
C LYS A 32 -5.69 4.75 -14.62
N PRO A 33 -6.59 4.79 -13.63
CA PRO A 33 -6.33 4.16 -12.34
C PRO A 33 -6.08 2.67 -12.61
N ASN A 34 -4.83 2.25 -12.48
CA ASN A 34 -4.49 0.85 -12.56
C ASN A 34 -5.16 0.19 -11.35
N LYS A 35 -6.04 -0.78 -11.57
CA LYS A 35 -6.71 -1.49 -10.48
C LYS A 35 -5.74 -2.51 -9.90
N CYS A 36 -5.44 -2.41 -8.61
CA CYS A 36 -4.66 -3.41 -7.90
C CYS A 36 -5.65 -4.40 -7.26
N THR A 37 -5.65 -5.64 -7.73
CA THR A 37 -6.42 -6.72 -7.09
C THR A 37 -5.49 -7.51 -6.18
N ILE A 38 -5.91 -7.72 -4.93
CA ILE A 38 -5.27 -8.63 -3.99
C ILE A 38 -6.20 -9.83 -3.83
N SER A 39 -5.75 -11.01 -4.24
CA SER A 39 -6.43 -12.26 -3.93
C SER A 39 -6.18 -12.63 -2.48
N VAL A 40 -7.25 -12.89 -1.75
CA VAL A 40 -7.25 -13.30 -0.33
C VAL A 40 -7.76 -14.72 -0.27
N LYS A 41 -7.03 -15.63 0.37
CA LYS A 41 -7.51 -17.01 0.50
C LYS A 41 -8.54 -17.08 1.61
N LYS A 42 -9.41 -18.08 1.53
CA LYS A 42 -10.34 -18.39 2.63
C LYS A 42 -9.55 -18.64 3.93
N GLY A 43 -9.85 -17.84 4.96
CA GLY A 43 -9.20 -17.91 6.26
C GLY A 43 -8.16 -16.80 6.49
N ASP A 44 -7.79 -16.05 5.45
CA ASP A 44 -6.97 -14.85 5.60
C ASP A 44 -7.86 -13.65 5.94
N LEU A 45 -7.37 -12.79 6.81
CA LEU A 45 -8.01 -11.55 7.20
C LEU A 45 -7.13 -10.39 6.76
N VAL A 46 -7.70 -9.50 5.95
CA VAL A 46 -6.99 -8.31 5.46
C VAL A 46 -7.77 -7.04 5.76
N ALA A 47 -7.11 -6.04 6.32
CA ALA A 47 -7.65 -4.71 6.54
C ALA A 47 -6.75 -3.62 5.93
N GLN A 48 -7.37 -2.56 5.43
CA GLN A 48 -6.66 -1.38 4.94
C GLN A 48 -7.25 -0.11 5.56
N GLY A 49 -6.38 0.78 6.07
CA GLY A 49 -6.74 2.08 6.65
C GLY A 49 -7.49 2.00 7.98
N LYS A 50 -7.52 0.82 8.60
CA LYS A 50 -8.17 0.54 9.88
C LYS A 50 -7.46 -0.59 10.59
N ASP A 51 -7.68 -0.68 11.89
CA ASP A 51 -7.14 -1.76 12.71
C ASP A 51 -7.84 -3.09 12.42
N LEU A 52 -7.06 -4.17 12.42
CA LEU A 52 -7.54 -5.55 12.32
C LEU A 52 -7.51 -6.19 13.70
N ILE A 53 -8.69 -6.49 14.24
CA ILE A 53 -8.82 -7.21 15.51
C ILE A 53 -9.19 -8.66 15.18
N VAL A 54 -8.33 -9.60 15.55
CA VAL A 54 -8.55 -11.03 15.41
C VAL A 54 -9.01 -11.58 16.76
N GLU A 55 -10.24 -12.10 16.82
CA GLU A 55 -10.86 -12.57 18.06
C GLU A 55 -11.80 -13.77 17.87
N GLY A 56 -12.02 -14.53 18.95
CA GLY A 56 -12.97 -15.66 18.98
C GLY A 56 -12.48 -16.89 18.22
N ASP A 57 -13.44 -17.67 17.69
CA ASP A 57 -13.21 -18.88 16.89
C ASP A 57 -12.63 -18.58 15.49
N ASN A 58 -12.36 -17.31 15.17
CA ASN A 58 -11.71 -16.88 13.94
C ASN A 58 -10.21 -17.20 13.99
N ALA A 59 -9.88 -18.48 13.94
CA ALA A 59 -8.54 -18.90 13.57
C ALA A 59 -8.27 -18.39 12.16
N ALA A 60 -7.46 -17.34 12.06
CA ALA A 60 -7.00 -16.80 10.79
C ALA A 60 -5.74 -17.55 10.37
N HIS A 61 -5.60 -17.83 9.08
CA HIS A 61 -4.32 -18.24 8.56
C HIS A 61 -3.41 -17.01 8.56
N ASP A 62 -3.66 -16.04 7.67
CA ASP A 62 -2.91 -14.79 7.67
C ASP A 62 -3.74 -13.62 8.21
N ALA A 63 -3.16 -12.78 9.07
CA ALA A 63 -3.77 -11.54 9.55
C ALA A 63 -2.93 -10.34 9.12
N VAL A 64 -3.41 -9.60 8.13
CA VAL A 64 -2.68 -8.51 7.48
C VAL A 64 -3.41 -7.17 7.64
N ALA A 65 -2.76 -6.17 8.22
CA ALA A 65 -3.24 -4.78 8.19
C ALA A 65 -2.28 -3.87 7.42
N ILE A 66 -2.85 -3.01 6.57
CA ILE A 66 -2.13 -1.96 5.86
C ILE A 66 -2.65 -0.61 6.34
N ASP A 67 -1.77 0.28 6.79
CA ASP A 67 -2.18 1.55 7.41
C ASP A 67 -3.13 1.35 8.60
N GLY A 68 -2.79 0.39 9.45
CA GLY A 68 -3.58 0.04 10.63
C GLY A 68 -2.83 -0.97 11.51
N ASP A 69 -3.30 -1.10 12.74
CA ASP A 69 -2.71 -2.01 13.71
C ASP A 69 -3.33 -3.41 13.62
N VAL A 70 -2.57 -4.46 13.97
CA VAL A 70 -3.12 -5.80 14.18
C VAL A 70 -3.16 -6.12 15.67
N VAL A 71 -4.30 -6.56 16.17
CA VAL A 71 -4.49 -7.03 17.55
C VAL A 71 -5.01 -8.46 17.53
N VAL A 72 -4.20 -9.39 18.04
CA VAL A 72 -4.62 -10.79 18.23
C VAL A 72 -5.07 -10.95 19.68
N ARG A 73 -6.35 -11.24 19.89
CA ARG A 73 -6.95 -11.37 21.21
C ARG A 73 -6.57 -12.68 21.90
N ALA A 74 -6.72 -12.68 23.22
CA ALA A 74 -6.55 -13.85 24.07
C ALA A 74 -7.39 -15.05 23.57
N GLY A 75 -6.81 -16.25 23.58
CA GLY A 75 -7.51 -17.48 23.19
C GLY A 75 -7.64 -17.71 21.69
N THR A 76 -7.14 -16.79 20.86
CA THR A 76 -7.14 -16.93 19.40
C THR A 76 -5.79 -17.47 18.90
N THR A 77 -5.84 -18.29 17.85
CA THR A 77 -4.64 -18.79 17.15
C THR A 77 -4.61 -18.22 15.73
N VAL A 78 -3.47 -17.67 15.33
CA VAL A 78 -3.22 -17.18 13.96
C VAL A 78 -1.96 -17.85 13.40
N HIS A 79 -1.87 -18.06 12.08
CA HIS A 79 -0.62 -18.53 11.49
C HIS A 79 0.38 -17.37 11.36
N ASP A 80 0.15 -16.43 10.45
CA ASP A 80 1.05 -15.30 10.23
C ASP A 80 0.38 -13.95 10.53
N VAL A 81 1.15 -13.01 11.09
CA VAL A 81 0.65 -11.67 11.44
C VAL A 81 1.53 -10.61 10.82
N VAL A 82 0.95 -9.72 10.02
CA VAL A 82 1.67 -8.65 9.33
C VAL A 82 0.97 -7.30 9.51
N ALA A 83 1.69 -6.30 10.02
CA ALA A 83 1.24 -4.91 10.01
C ALA A 83 2.18 -4.04 9.18
N LEU A 84 1.63 -3.34 8.18
CA LEU A 84 2.34 -2.35 7.38
C LEU A 84 1.94 -0.94 7.84
N ARG A 85 2.93 -0.15 8.26
CA ARG A 85 2.75 1.18 8.86
C ARG A 85 1.79 1.17 10.05
N GLY A 86 1.92 0.14 10.88
CA GLY A 86 1.14 -0.07 12.09
C GLY A 86 1.87 -0.97 13.06
N LYS A 87 1.29 -1.12 14.25
CA LYS A 87 1.83 -1.95 15.32
C LYS A 87 1.15 -3.33 15.33
N VAL A 88 1.87 -4.34 15.81
CA VAL A 88 1.27 -5.64 16.12
C VAL A 88 1.18 -5.81 17.63
N THR A 89 0.02 -6.19 18.14
CA THR A 89 -0.20 -6.53 19.54
C THR A 89 -0.72 -7.97 19.67
N ILE A 90 0.06 -8.83 20.30
CA ILE A 90 -0.33 -10.20 20.65
C ILE A 90 -0.72 -10.20 22.13
N GLU A 91 -2.01 -10.37 22.42
CA GLU A 91 -2.53 -10.34 23.78
C GLU A 91 -2.19 -11.60 24.58
N SER A 92 -2.41 -11.54 25.89
CA SER A 92 -2.08 -12.65 26.79
C SER A 92 -2.88 -13.90 26.47
N GLY A 93 -2.19 -15.04 26.35
CA GLY A 93 -2.83 -16.31 25.98
C GLY A 93 -3.23 -16.42 24.51
N ALA A 94 -2.83 -15.48 23.65
CA ALA A 94 -2.91 -15.65 22.21
C ALA A 94 -1.76 -16.53 21.69
N ARG A 95 -1.99 -17.23 20.57
CA ARG A 95 -0.98 -18.08 19.92
C ARG A 95 -0.76 -17.64 18.47
N VAL A 96 0.50 -17.58 18.06
CA VAL A 96 0.89 -17.43 16.66
C VAL A 96 1.77 -18.62 16.28
N SER A 97 1.34 -19.43 15.31
CA SER A 97 2.10 -20.62 14.90
C SER A 97 3.18 -20.33 13.85
N GLY A 98 3.07 -19.20 13.16
CA GLY A 98 4.05 -18.70 12.20
C GLY A 98 4.73 -17.43 12.67
N ASP A 99 4.96 -16.51 11.74
CA ASP A 99 5.78 -15.33 11.92
C ASP A 99 4.96 -14.08 12.28
N VAL A 100 5.59 -13.19 13.04
CA VAL A 100 5.02 -11.87 13.39
C VAL A 100 5.91 -10.78 12.82
N THR A 101 5.37 -9.96 11.92
CA THR A 101 6.10 -8.88 11.26
C THR A 101 5.38 -7.54 11.40
N ALA A 102 6.08 -6.52 11.89
CA ALA A 102 5.66 -5.12 11.80
C ALA A 102 6.66 -4.31 10.97
N LEU A 103 6.18 -3.64 9.92
CA LEU A 103 6.96 -2.71 9.10
C LEU A 103 6.53 -1.28 9.40
N GLY A 104 7.46 -0.44 9.88
CA GLY A 104 7.18 0.93 10.28
C GLY A 104 6.46 1.06 11.63
N GLY A 105 6.47 0.02 12.46
CA GLY A 105 5.82 0.03 13.77
C GLY A 105 6.42 -0.97 14.78
N ASP A 106 5.91 -0.91 16.01
CA ASP A 106 6.37 -1.76 17.11
C ASP A 106 5.62 -3.11 17.11
N VAL A 107 6.27 -4.17 17.57
CA VAL A 107 5.62 -5.45 17.94
C VAL A 107 5.55 -5.53 19.46
N ARG A 108 4.36 -5.76 20.01
CA ARG A 108 4.10 -5.93 21.44
C ARG A 108 3.57 -7.32 21.73
N ILE A 109 4.27 -8.07 22.56
CA ILE A 109 3.93 -9.44 22.92
C ILE A 109 3.69 -9.46 24.42
N ARG A 110 2.45 -9.77 24.83
CA ARG A 110 2.00 -9.76 26.22
C ARG A 110 2.34 -11.08 26.91
N LYS A 111 2.33 -11.09 28.24
CA LYS A 111 2.61 -12.29 29.06
C LYS A 111 1.74 -13.47 28.63
N ASP A 112 2.25 -14.69 28.73
CA ASP A 112 1.55 -15.93 28.36
C ASP A 112 1.20 -16.07 26.86
N ALA A 113 1.58 -15.10 26.01
CA ALA A 113 1.48 -15.27 24.56
C ALA A 113 2.57 -16.22 24.06
N THR A 114 2.23 -17.03 23.06
CA THR A 114 3.17 -17.98 22.43
C THR A 114 3.32 -17.67 20.95
N ILE A 115 4.55 -17.49 20.49
CA ILE A 115 4.90 -17.36 19.08
C ILE A 115 5.89 -18.47 18.72
N GLU A 116 5.54 -19.28 17.73
CA GLU A 116 6.37 -20.40 17.28
C GLU A 116 7.41 -19.97 16.23
N GLY A 117 7.10 -18.95 15.42
CA GLY A 117 8.00 -18.43 14.40
C GLY A 117 8.87 -17.25 14.84
N ASP A 118 9.36 -16.52 13.85
CA ASP A 118 10.21 -15.35 14.00
C ASP A 118 9.39 -14.09 14.28
N VAL A 119 9.98 -13.16 15.03
CA VAL A 119 9.39 -11.86 15.32
C VAL A 119 10.27 -10.77 14.72
N SER A 120 9.73 -10.02 13.78
CA SER A 120 10.44 -8.97 13.06
C SER A 120 9.76 -7.61 13.24
N ALA A 121 10.51 -6.61 13.71
CA ALA A 121 10.10 -5.21 13.71
C ALA A 121 11.11 -4.38 12.91
N LEU A 122 10.73 -3.98 11.69
CA LEU A 122 11.56 -3.13 10.83
C LEU A 122 11.07 -1.69 10.91
N GLY A 123 11.94 -0.75 11.26
CA GLY A 123 11.56 0.63 11.56
C GLY A 123 10.91 0.83 12.94
N GLY A 124 10.90 -0.19 13.80
CA GLY A 124 10.32 -0.14 15.14
C GLY A 124 11.05 -1.04 16.14
N ARG A 125 10.36 -1.45 17.20
CA ARG A 125 10.92 -2.29 18.27
C ARG A 125 10.05 -3.49 18.61
N VAL A 126 10.69 -4.55 19.08
CA VAL A 126 10.00 -5.71 19.67
C VAL A 126 9.99 -5.57 21.20
N LYS A 127 8.81 -5.55 21.80
CA LYS A 127 8.59 -5.47 23.25
C LYS A 127 7.88 -6.72 23.75
N THR A 128 8.62 -7.55 24.47
CA THR A 128 8.12 -8.81 25.04
C THR A 128 7.91 -8.64 26.55
N ASP A 129 6.74 -9.00 27.08
CA ASP A 129 6.50 -9.09 28.53
C ASP A 129 7.13 -10.35 29.13
N ASP A 130 7.43 -10.28 30.43
CA ASP A 130 7.85 -11.44 31.21
C ASP A 130 6.77 -12.54 31.14
N GLY A 131 7.20 -13.77 30.84
CA GLY A 131 6.31 -14.92 30.65
C GLY A 131 5.77 -15.11 29.23
N ALA A 132 6.11 -14.25 28.27
CA ALA A 132 5.84 -14.53 26.86
C ALA A 132 6.91 -15.45 26.25
N SER A 133 6.49 -16.35 25.36
CA SER A 133 7.37 -17.33 24.70
C SER A 133 7.49 -17.04 23.22
N ILE A 134 8.72 -16.98 22.71
CA ILE A 134 9.04 -16.85 21.28
C ILE A 134 10.07 -17.94 20.98
N ALA A 135 9.69 -18.90 20.14
CA ALA A 135 10.57 -20.02 19.77
C ALA A 135 11.56 -19.64 18.67
N GLY A 136 11.18 -18.76 17.75
CA GLY A 136 12.05 -18.23 16.70
C GLY A 136 12.95 -17.07 17.13
N LYS A 137 13.48 -16.37 16.13
CA LYS A 137 14.40 -15.25 16.29
C LYS A 137 13.66 -13.95 16.49
N LYS A 138 14.30 -13.01 17.20
CA LYS A 138 13.85 -11.63 17.30
C LYS A 138 14.72 -10.75 16.42
N ASN A 139 14.14 -10.22 15.35
CA ASN A 139 14.79 -9.30 14.43
C ASN A 139 14.26 -7.89 14.68
N GLN A 140 15.15 -6.98 15.06
CA GLN A 140 14.78 -5.57 15.24
C GLN A 140 15.74 -4.72 14.43
N LEU A 141 15.21 -3.96 13.47
CA LEU A 141 15.98 -3.00 12.70
C LEU A 141 15.39 -1.61 12.94
N SER A 142 16.05 -0.81 13.77
CA SER A 142 15.69 0.61 13.94
C SER A 142 16.47 1.46 12.93
N ILE A 143 15.76 2.10 11.99
CA ILE A 143 16.36 3.08 11.09
C ILE A 143 16.11 4.47 11.69
N ASN A 144 17.14 5.06 12.28
CA ASN A 144 17.08 6.45 12.74
C ASN A 144 17.55 7.34 11.60
N PHE A 145 16.64 8.01 10.91
CA PHE A 145 16.97 9.02 9.90
C PHE A 145 17.31 10.34 10.62
N ASN A 146 18.53 10.45 11.10
CA ASN A 146 19.04 11.60 11.86
C ASN A 146 19.81 12.61 10.98
N GLY A 147 19.56 12.63 9.66
CA GLY A 147 20.23 13.53 8.73
C GLY A 147 19.27 14.20 7.75
N GLU A 148 19.11 15.52 7.88
CA GLU A 148 18.40 16.41 6.93
C GLU A 148 18.88 16.22 5.47
N GLU A 149 20.13 15.79 5.27
CA GLU A 149 20.75 15.58 3.95
C GLU A 149 20.33 14.26 3.29
N LEU A 150 20.24 13.16 4.06
CA LEU A 150 19.67 11.89 3.58
C LEU A 150 18.18 12.04 3.27
N VAL A 151 17.48 12.82 4.08
CA VAL A 151 16.09 13.19 3.83
C VAL A 151 16.00 13.91 2.47
N ARG A 152 16.77 14.95 2.19
CA ARG A 152 16.74 15.62 0.87
C ARG A 152 17.03 14.69 -0.32
N SER A 153 17.99 13.78 -0.19
CA SER A 153 18.35 12.86 -1.28
C SER A 153 17.29 11.80 -1.55
N VAL A 154 16.67 11.24 -0.49
CA VAL A 154 15.63 10.21 -0.62
C VAL A 154 14.27 10.85 -0.93
N VAL A 155 13.92 11.91 -0.23
CA VAL A 155 12.69 12.68 -0.43
C VAL A 155 12.68 13.39 -1.78
N GLY A 156 13.83 13.84 -2.30
CA GLY A 156 13.92 14.44 -3.63
C GLY A 156 13.52 13.49 -4.77
N HIS A 157 13.74 12.19 -4.61
CA HIS A 157 13.29 11.17 -5.57
C HIS A 157 11.88 10.63 -5.27
N LEU A 158 11.43 10.67 -4.02
CA LEU A 158 10.11 10.15 -3.62
C LEU A 158 8.99 11.19 -3.74
N ILE A 159 9.27 12.49 -3.56
CA ILE A 159 8.28 13.57 -3.76
C ILE A 159 8.19 13.98 -5.24
N SER A 160 9.25 13.76 -6.04
CA SER A 160 9.20 13.96 -7.50
C SER A 160 8.50 12.81 -8.23
N GLY A 161 8.20 11.72 -7.53
CA GLY A 161 7.28 10.68 -7.99
C GLY A 161 5.85 11.08 -7.70
N THR A 162 5.28 11.99 -8.50
CA THR A 162 3.83 12.01 -8.72
C THR A 162 3.44 10.65 -9.29
N GLY A 163 3.13 9.75 -8.38
CA GLY A 163 2.75 8.38 -8.63
C GLY A 163 1.85 7.90 -7.51
N THR A 164 0.94 8.75 -7.03
CA THR A 164 -0.38 8.28 -6.58
C THR A 164 -1.05 7.65 -7.79
N THR A 165 -0.56 6.48 -8.18
CA THR A 165 -1.38 5.52 -8.91
C THR A 165 -2.57 5.35 -7.98
N HIS A 166 -3.72 5.90 -8.37
CA HIS A 166 -4.98 5.68 -7.70
C HIS A 166 -5.31 4.18 -7.88
N CYS A 167 -4.59 3.31 -7.16
CA CYS A 167 -4.90 1.91 -7.03
C CYS A 167 -6.05 1.84 -6.04
N GLU A 168 -7.25 1.66 -6.59
CA GLU A 168 -8.37 1.18 -5.80
C GLU A 168 -8.08 -0.28 -5.45
N LEU A 169 -7.76 -0.57 -4.18
CA LEU A 169 -7.56 -1.96 -3.74
C LEU A 169 -8.89 -2.69 -3.79
N ARG A 170 -8.90 -3.84 -4.47
CA ARG A 170 -10.02 -4.78 -4.48
C ARG A 170 -9.55 -6.09 -3.87
N PHE A 171 -10.29 -6.56 -2.87
CA PHE A 171 -10.13 -7.91 -2.32
C PHE A 171 -11.00 -8.85 -3.13
N SER A 172 -10.41 -9.92 -3.67
CA SER A 172 -11.16 -11.04 -4.24
C SER A 172 -10.90 -12.28 -3.40
N GLU A 173 -11.96 -12.97 -3.01
CA GLU A 173 -11.88 -14.30 -2.39
C GLU A 173 -11.94 -15.33 -3.53
N ASP A 174 -10.91 -16.18 -3.64
CA ASP A 174 -10.84 -17.30 -4.59
C ASP A 174 -11.32 -18.63 -3.95
#